data_AF-A0AAU2JY46-F1
#
_entry.id   AF-A0AAU2JY46-F1
#
_cell.length_a   1.000
_cell.length_b   1.000
_cell.length_c   1.000
_cell.angle_alpha   90.00
_cell.angle_beta   90.00
_cell.angle_gamma   90.00
#
_symmetry.space_group_name_H-M   'P 1'
#
loop_
_entity.id
_entity.type
_entity.pdbx_description
1 polymer ?
#
loop_
_entity_poly.entity_id
_entity_poly.type
_entity_poly.pdbx_seq_one_letter_code
_entity_poly.pdbx_strand_id
1 'polypeptide(L)'
;MARSLALALTTAASLALGAVAVPPASYAASPRPDAGGAGRALADRALVYRATAKYQVHANAVAAGYVPDKYCVVDKAGGTGALGYPHFNHKYDNSVDPSKPAALYYEDDGRGGKRLVGVQWLVYDRDQKTATDDDRPSLFGVPFKGPKPGNFPGQPIHYALHLWLWKENPRGLFESFNPAVTCLPGTTRP
;
A
#
# COMPACT_ATOMS: atom_id res chain seq x y z
N MET A 1 45.71 -78.57 3.00
CA MET A 1 47.08 -78.06 2.81
C MET A 1 47.20 -77.50 1.40
N ALA A 2 47.61 -76.24 1.31
CA ALA A 2 48.20 -75.50 0.19
C ALA A 2 47.66 -75.67 -1.25
N ARG A 3 47.03 -74.61 -1.76
CA ARG A 3 46.99 -74.15 -3.17
C ARG A 3 46.59 -72.67 -3.14
N SER A 4 47.07 -71.71 -3.92
CA SER A 4 48.21 -71.52 -4.82
C SER A 4 48.29 -70.00 -5.03
N LEU A 5 49.50 -69.46 -5.21
CA LEU A 5 49.77 -68.06 -5.56
C LEU A 5 49.12 -67.66 -6.90
N ALA A 6 48.58 -66.44 -6.97
CA ALA A 6 48.33 -65.75 -8.23
C ALA A 6 48.88 -64.33 -8.14
N LEU A 7 49.88 -64.05 -9.00
CA LEU A 7 50.40 -62.71 -9.30
C LEU A 7 49.26 -61.88 -9.92
N ALA A 8 48.98 -60.70 -9.37
CA ALA A 8 48.19 -59.68 -10.03
C ALA A 8 49.12 -58.58 -10.54
N LEU A 9 49.16 -58.43 -11.87
CA LEU A 9 49.91 -57.43 -12.61
C LEU A 9 49.49 -56.00 -12.18
N THR A 10 50.49 -55.15 -11.96
CA THR A 10 50.34 -53.70 -11.83
C THR A 10 50.15 -53.06 -13.21
N THR A 11 48.99 -52.46 -13.45
CA THR A 11 48.78 -51.51 -14.56
C THR A 11 48.59 -50.11 -13.98
N ALA A 12 49.59 -49.25 -14.18
CA ALA A 12 49.50 -47.83 -13.90
C ALA A 12 48.70 -47.15 -15.01
N ALA A 13 47.48 -46.69 -14.70
CA ALA A 13 46.68 -45.85 -15.59
C ALA A 13 46.89 -44.39 -15.19
N SER A 14 47.61 -43.64 -16.01
CA SER A 14 47.82 -42.21 -15.86
C SER A 14 46.50 -41.45 -16.11
N LEU A 15 45.95 -40.82 -15.09
CA LEU A 15 44.82 -39.89 -15.19
C LEU A 15 45.32 -38.53 -15.71
N ALA A 16 45.01 -38.21 -16.97
CA ALA A 16 45.15 -36.86 -17.49
C ALA A 16 43.94 -36.02 -17.02
N LEU A 17 44.17 -35.06 -16.13
CA LEU A 17 43.18 -34.02 -15.79
C LEU A 17 43.07 -33.04 -16.96
N GLY A 18 41.98 -33.12 -17.72
CA GLY A 18 41.59 -32.06 -18.64
C GLY A 18 40.98 -30.89 -17.86
N ALA A 19 41.66 -29.74 -17.83
CA ALA A 19 41.10 -28.51 -17.29
C ALA A 19 40.06 -27.95 -18.27
N VAL A 20 38.78 -28.07 -17.94
CA VAL A 20 37.70 -27.40 -18.68
C VAL A 20 37.66 -25.95 -18.20
N ALA A 21 38.06 -25.01 -19.07
CA ALA A 21 37.91 -23.58 -18.81
C ALA A 21 36.41 -23.22 -18.90
N VAL A 22 35.80 -22.94 -17.75
CA VAL A 22 34.44 -22.40 -17.68
C VAL A 22 34.51 -20.90 -18.01
N PRO A 23 33.78 -20.39 -19.02
CA PRO A 23 33.76 -18.96 -19.30
C PRO A 23 33.14 -18.22 -18.12
N PRO A 24 33.60 -17.00 -17.78
CA PRO A 24 32.98 -16.22 -16.73
C PRO A 24 31.53 -15.92 -17.13
N ALA A 25 30.59 -16.34 -16.28
CA ALA A 25 29.20 -15.94 -16.42
C ALA A 25 29.14 -14.43 -16.22
N SER A 26 28.89 -13.69 -17.31
CA SER A 26 28.52 -12.29 -17.24
C SER A 26 27.21 -12.18 -16.45
N TYR A 27 27.30 -11.84 -15.17
CA TYR A 27 26.15 -11.34 -14.42
C TYR A 27 25.76 -10.02 -15.07
N ALA A 28 24.78 -10.06 -15.98
CA ALA A 28 24.07 -8.86 -16.39
C ALA A 28 23.50 -8.24 -15.10
N ALA A 29 24.03 -7.08 -14.72
CA ALA A 29 23.51 -6.33 -13.59
C ALA A 29 22.02 -6.08 -13.84
N SER A 30 21.16 -6.70 -13.04
CA SER A 30 19.73 -6.39 -13.08
C SER A 30 19.56 -4.90 -12.82
N PRO A 31 18.62 -4.20 -13.49
CA PRO A 31 18.36 -2.80 -13.22
C PRO A 31 18.06 -2.64 -11.73
N ARG A 32 18.89 -1.88 -11.01
CA ARG A 32 18.58 -1.51 -9.63
C ARG A 32 17.29 -0.69 -9.67
N PRO A 33 16.33 -0.95 -8.77
CA PRO A 33 15.20 -0.05 -8.59
C PRO A 33 15.75 1.35 -8.34
N ASP A 34 15.16 2.34 -9.00
CA ASP A 34 15.66 3.71 -8.99
C ASP A 34 15.66 4.25 -7.55
N ALA A 35 16.84 4.26 -6.92
CA ALA A 35 16.97 4.54 -5.49
C ALA A 35 16.48 5.95 -5.13
N GLY A 36 16.51 6.88 -6.10
CA GLY A 36 15.96 8.22 -5.97
C GLY A 36 14.44 8.24 -5.82
N GLY A 37 13.72 7.39 -6.56
CA GLY A 37 12.26 7.27 -6.47
C GLY A 37 11.81 6.70 -5.13
N ALA A 38 12.47 5.63 -4.66
CA ALA A 38 12.21 5.04 -3.35
C ALA A 38 12.51 6.01 -2.20
N GLY A 39 13.64 6.74 -2.27
CA GLY A 39 14.01 7.75 -1.29
C GLY A 39 13.00 8.89 -1.19
N ARG A 40 12.49 9.37 -2.33
CA ARG A 40 11.44 10.39 -2.37
C ARG A 40 10.12 9.90 -1.77
N ALA A 41 9.70 8.68 -2.09
CA ALA A 41 8.47 8.10 -1.54
C ALA A 41 8.53 7.98 0.00
N LEU A 42 9.69 7.64 0.56
CA LEU A 42 9.91 7.62 2.01
C LEU A 42 9.81 9.02 2.62
N ALA A 43 10.46 10.01 2.01
CA ALA A 43 10.41 11.40 2.48
C ALA A 43 8.99 11.98 2.43
N ASP A 44 8.25 11.71 1.34
CA ASP A 44 6.87 12.14 1.17
C ASP A 44 5.96 11.49 2.23
N ARG A 45 6.12 10.19 2.52
CA ARG A 45 5.38 9.55 3.63
C ARG A 45 5.71 10.16 4.99
N ALA A 46 6.96 10.56 5.23
CA ALA A 46 7.32 11.27 6.45
C ALA A 46 6.64 12.65 6.54
N LEU A 47 6.39 13.33 5.41
CA LEU A 47 5.58 14.55 5.37
C LEU A 47 4.14 14.27 5.79
N VAL A 48 3.52 13.19 5.29
CA VAL A 48 2.17 12.77 5.70
C VAL A 48 2.11 12.56 7.21
N TYR A 49 3.08 11.82 7.77
CA TYR A 49 3.15 11.54 9.20
C TYR A 49 3.15 12.83 10.02
N ARG A 50 4.07 13.76 9.69
CA ARG A 50 4.16 15.04 10.39
C ARG A 50 2.91 15.90 10.24
N ALA A 51 2.34 15.96 9.04
CA ALA A 51 1.15 16.76 8.75
C ALA A 51 -0.10 16.27 9.49
N THR A 52 -0.20 14.95 9.71
CA THR A 52 -1.40 14.32 10.28
C THR A 52 -1.27 13.89 11.74
N ALA A 53 -0.07 13.92 12.32
CA ALA A 53 0.16 13.54 13.73
C ALA A 53 -0.74 14.29 14.71
N LYS A 54 -0.95 15.60 14.49
CA LYS A 54 -1.84 16.43 15.32
C LYS A 54 -3.30 15.97 15.28
N TYR A 55 -3.71 15.23 14.25
CA TYR A 55 -5.07 14.70 14.09
C TYR A 55 -5.31 13.38 14.83
N GLN A 56 -4.31 12.82 15.50
CA GLN A 56 -4.55 11.77 16.51
C GLN A 56 -5.47 12.27 17.62
N VAL A 57 -5.43 13.57 17.93
CA VAL A 57 -6.48 14.24 18.70
C VAL A 57 -7.60 14.62 17.74
N HIS A 58 -8.72 13.89 17.79
CA HIS A 58 -9.83 14.01 16.84
C HIS A 58 -10.36 15.46 16.68
N ALA A 59 -10.48 16.21 17.78
CA ALA A 59 -10.93 17.60 17.75
C ALA A 59 -10.06 18.50 16.85
N ASN A 60 -8.76 18.22 16.72
CA ASN A 60 -7.88 19.00 15.85
C ASN A 60 -8.19 18.81 14.36
N ALA A 61 -8.67 17.62 13.97
CA ALA A 61 -9.10 17.37 12.60
C ALA A 61 -10.38 18.14 12.27
N VAL A 62 -11.36 18.09 13.18
CA VAL A 62 -12.61 18.84 13.05
C VAL A 62 -12.35 20.35 12.99
N ALA A 63 -11.51 20.87 13.88
CA ALA A 63 -11.11 22.28 13.86
C ALA A 63 -10.34 22.68 12.58
N ALA A 64 -9.63 21.74 11.95
CA ALA A 64 -8.95 21.94 10.67
C ALA A 64 -9.88 21.81 9.44
N GLY A 65 -11.18 21.57 9.65
CA GLY A 65 -12.19 21.50 8.60
C GLY A 65 -12.40 20.11 8.01
N TYR A 66 -11.91 19.05 8.65
CA TYR A 66 -12.29 17.68 8.29
C TYR A 66 -13.64 17.35 8.92
N VAL A 67 -14.67 17.25 8.07
CA VAL A 67 -16.06 17.01 8.47
C VAL A 67 -16.29 15.51 8.69
N PRO A 68 -16.68 15.08 9.90
CA PRO A 68 -16.99 13.68 10.20
C PRO A 68 -18.18 13.16 9.38
N ASP A 69 -18.05 11.97 8.80
CA ASP A 69 -19.21 11.18 8.40
C ASP A 69 -19.85 10.53 9.65
N LYS A 70 -21.17 10.39 9.61
CA LYS A 70 -21.95 9.73 10.66
C LYS A 70 -21.69 8.22 10.70
N TYR A 71 -21.39 7.63 9.55
CA TYR A 71 -21.36 6.18 9.38
C TYR A 71 -19.93 5.66 9.17
N CYS A 72 -19.66 4.55 9.83
CA CYS A 72 -18.46 3.76 9.57
C CYS A 72 -18.63 2.98 8.26
N VAL A 73 -17.59 2.93 7.44
CA VAL A 73 -17.62 2.30 6.12
C VAL A 73 -16.91 0.95 6.17
N VAL A 74 -17.66 -0.11 5.83
CA VAL A 74 -17.17 -1.48 5.68
C VAL A 74 -17.07 -1.87 4.21
N ASP A 75 -16.23 -2.84 3.89
CA ASP A 75 -16.16 -3.42 2.55
C ASP A 75 -17.40 -4.29 2.28
N LYS A 76 -18.42 -3.70 1.64
CA LYS A 76 -19.68 -4.42 1.31
C LYS A 76 -19.53 -5.34 0.08
N ALA A 77 -18.44 -5.27 -0.69
CA ALA A 77 -18.27 -5.99 -1.95
C ALA A 77 -17.73 -7.43 -1.78
N GLY A 78 -18.03 -8.06 -0.63
CA GLY A 78 -17.59 -9.43 -0.31
C GLY A 78 -16.17 -9.53 0.26
N GLY A 79 -15.50 -8.41 0.51
CA GLY A 79 -14.20 -8.38 1.16
C GLY A 79 -14.29 -8.33 2.69
N THR A 80 -13.14 -8.51 3.34
CA THR A 80 -12.98 -8.28 4.78
C THR A 80 -12.35 -6.91 5.03
N GLY A 81 -12.90 -6.18 6.00
CA GLY A 81 -12.31 -4.94 6.51
C GLY A 81 -13.17 -3.69 6.36
N ALA A 82 -12.56 -2.56 6.71
CA ALA A 82 -13.24 -1.28 6.79
C ALA A 82 -12.30 -0.12 6.40
N LEU A 83 -12.91 1.01 6.04
CA LEU A 83 -12.23 2.30 6.04
C LEU A 83 -12.22 2.90 7.44
N GLY A 84 -13.27 2.64 8.23
CA GLY A 84 -13.56 3.40 9.45
C GLY A 84 -14.56 4.51 9.16
N TYR A 85 -14.58 5.54 10.00
CA TYR A 85 -15.33 6.78 9.84
C TYR A 85 -14.54 7.76 8.97
N PRO A 86 -14.95 8.02 7.72
CA PRO A 86 -14.33 9.04 6.91
C PRO A 86 -14.56 10.43 7.51
N HIS A 87 -13.54 11.27 7.44
CA HIS A 87 -13.63 12.69 7.76
C HIS A 87 -13.07 13.45 6.57
N PHE A 88 -13.93 14.09 5.77
CA PHE A 88 -13.53 14.72 4.51
C PHE A 88 -13.25 16.21 4.68
N ASN A 89 -12.24 16.71 3.97
CA ASN A 89 -12.01 18.13 3.77
C ASN A 89 -11.92 18.39 2.27
N HIS A 90 -13.06 18.75 1.67
CA HIS A 90 -13.22 18.93 0.22
C HIS A 90 -12.39 20.08 -0.36
N LYS A 91 -11.78 20.94 0.47
CA LYS A 91 -10.75 21.89 0.01
C LYS A 91 -9.55 21.17 -0.62
N TYR A 92 -9.30 19.92 -0.24
CA TYR A 92 -8.15 19.14 -0.71
C TYR A 92 -8.52 18.07 -1.74
N ASP A 93 -9.75 18.07 -2.24
CA ASP A 93 -10.09 17.28 -3.43
C ASP A 93 -9.20 17.75 -4.61
N ASN A 94 -8.79 16.80 -5.46
CA ASN A 94 -7.83 16.99 -6.55
C ASN A 94 -6.39 17.34 -6.13
N SER A 95 -6.08 17.31 -4.84
CA SER A 95 -4.71 17.49 -4.35
C SER A 95 -3.91 16.19 -4.46
N VAL A 96 -2.66 16.31 -4.94
CA VAL A 96 -1.61 15.27 -4.84
C VAL A 96 -0.47 15.70 -3.91
N ASP A 97 -0.72 16.70 -3.05
CA ASP A 97 0.24 17.13 -2.02
C ASP A 97 0.22 16.15 -0.83
N PRO A 98 1.34 15.49 -0.47
CA PRO A 98 1.42 14.56 0.67
C PRO A 98 0.97 15.16 2.00
N SER A 99 1.02 16.48 2.17
CA SER A 99 0.62 17.15 3.41
C SER A 99 -0.88 17.47 3.49
N LYS A 100 -1.63 17.26 2.41
CA LYS A 100 -3.05 17.66 2.27
C LYS A 100 -3.92 16.49 1.80
N PRO A 101 -4.14 15.47 2.64
CA PRO A 101 -5.09 14.41 2.33
C PRO A 101 -6.51 14.98 2.30
N ALA A 102 -7.32 14.49 1.35
CA ALA A 102 -8.75 14.83 1.21
C ALA A 102 -9.60 14.18 2.31
N ALA A 103 -9.17 13.04 2.87
CA ALA A 103 -9.85 12.42 3.99
C ALA A 103 -8.88 11.88 5.05
N LEU A 104 -9.38 11.86 6.28
CA LEU A 104 -8.82 11.14 7.41
C LEU A 104 -9.79 10.01 7.78
N TYR A 105 -9.27 8.87 8.22
CA TYR A 105 -10.08 7.75 8.68
C TYR A 105 -9.87 7.49 10.16
N TYR A 106 -10.99 7.32 10.86
CA TYR A 106 -10.99 7.00 12.27
C TYR A 106 -11.69 5.68 12.56
N GLU A 107 -11.32 5.02 13.65
CA GLU A 107 -12.14 3.99 14.27
C GLU A 107 -12.48 4.39 15.71
N ASP A 108 -13.41 3.68 16.34
CA ASP A 108 -13.66 3.85 17.76
C ASP A 108 -12.46 3.40 18.58
N ASP A 109 -12.10 4.17 19.61
CA ASP A 109 -10.98 3.83 20.51
C ASP A 109 -11.38 2.91 21.68
N GLY A 110 -12.65 2.49 21.72
CA GLY A 110 -13.23 1.67 22.80
C GLY A 110 -13.57 2.44 24.09
N ARG A 111 -13.33 3.76 24.14
CA ARG A 111 -13.57 4.64 25.30
C ARG A 111 -14.52 5.80 24.98
N GLY A 112 -15.19 5.72 23.83
CA GLY A 112 -16.10 6.76 23.33
C GLY A 112 -15.40 7.83 22.48
N GLY A 113 -14.09 7.71 22.25
CA GLY A 113 -13.33 8.59 21.38
C GLY A 113 -13.11 8.00 19.98
N LYS A 114 -12.20 8.64 19.24
CA LYS A 114 -11.85 8.30 17.86
C LYS A 114 -10.34 8.20 17.73
N ARG A 115 -9.86 7.15 17.08
CA ARG A 115 -8.43 6.91 16.79
C ARG A 115 -8.18 7.00 15.30
N LEU A 116 -7.22 7.85 14.90
CA LEU A 116 -6.80 7.98 13.50
C LEU A 116 -6.13 6.68 13.04
N VAL A 117 -6.54 6.13 11.90
CA VAL A 117 -6.03 4.85 11.36
C VAL A 117 -5.38 4.99 9.99
N GLY A 118 -5.83 5.93 9.17
CA GLY A 118 -5.34 6.11 7.81
C GLY A 118 -5.78 7.44 7.20
N VAL A 119 -5.32 7.68 5.98
CA VAL A 119 -5.62 8.90 5.21
C VAL A 119 -5.91 8.55 3.75
N GLN A 120 -6.57 9.46 3.02
CA GLN A 120 -6.86 9.30 1.60
C GLN A 120 -6.60 10.60 0.82
N TRP A 121 -6.11 10.46 -0.41
CA TRP A 121 -6.22 11.47 -1.47
C TRP A 121 -7.30 11.06 -2.47
N LEU A 122 -8.01 12.05 -2.98
CA LEU A 122 -9.11 11.89 -3.93
C LEU A 122 -8.91 12.88 -5.07
N VAL A 123 -8.98 12.38 -6.30
CA VAL A 123 -8.90 13.19 -7.52
C VAL A 123 -10.05 12.81 -8.43
N TYR A 124 -10.83 13.78 -8.87
CA TYR A 124 -11.93 13.57 -9.79
C TYR A 124 -11.39 13.22 -11.18
N ASP A 125 -12.04 12.23 -11.79
CA ASP A 125 -11.78 11.80 -13.15
C ASP A 125 -12.23 12.90 -14.14
N ARG A 126 -11.38 13.29 -15.07
CA ARG A 126 -11.60 14.48 -15.90
C ARG A 126 -12.80 14.33 -16.82
N ASP A 127 -12.99 13.16 -17.43
CA ASP A 127 -14.07 12.92 -18.39
C ASP A 127 -15.28 12.19 -17.81
N GLN A 128 -15.22 11.87 -16.51
CA GLN A 128 -16.27 11.22 -15.74
C GLN A 128 -16.71 9.90 -16.38
N LYS A 129 -15.74 9.07 -16.78
CA LYS A 129 -15.96 7.75 -17.36
C LYS A 129 -15.07 6.71 -16.70
N THR A 130 -15.68 5.67 -16.17
CA THR A 130 -14.93 4.55 -15.56
C THR A 130 -14.19 3.67 -16.58
N ALA A 131 -14.34 3.94 -17.88
CA ALA A 131 -13.75 3.14 -18.97
C ALA A 131 -12.43 3.72 -19.49
N THR A 132 -12.06 4.92 -19.07
CA THR A 132 -10.85 5.66 -19.46
C THR A 132 -10.03 5.96 -18.20
N ASP A 133 -8.69 6.01 -18.31
CA ASP A 133 -7.84 6.30 -17.16
C ASP A 133 -6.55 7.08 -17.46
N ASP A 134 -6.54 7.85 -18.57
CA ASP A 134 -5.36 8.56 -19.07
C ASP A 134 -4.87 9.69 -18.15
N ASP A 135 -5.72 10.13 -17.24
CA ASP A 135 -5.47 11.19 -16.25
C ASP A 135 -5.17 10.65 -14.83
N ARG A 136 -5.00 9.33 -14.67
CA ARG A 136 -4.74 8.71 -13.37
C ARG A 136 -3.50 9.31 -12.68
N PRO A 137 -3.66 9.94 -11.51
CA PRO A 137 -2.53 10.49 -10.77
C PRO A 137 -1.74 9.38 -10.06
N SER A 138 -0.52 9.72 -9.66
CA SER A 138 0.33 8.88 -8.80
C SER A 138 0.89 9.70 -7.64
N LEU A 139 1.05 9.07 -6.49
CA LEU A 139 1.69 9.65 -5.30
C LEU A 139 2.49 8.56 -4.59
N PHE A 140 3.66 8.91 -4.05
CA PHE A 140 4.62 7.95 -3.48
C PHE A 140 5.11 6.87 -4.47
N GLY A 141 5.04 7.15 -5.78
CA GLY A 141 5.31 6.15 -6.82
C GLY A 141 4.20 5.11 -6.98
N VAL A 142 3.04 5.31 -6.38
CA VAL A 142 1.88 4.41 -6.45
C VAL A 142 0.76 5.10 -7.25
N PRO A 143 0.24 4.46 -8.31
CA PRO A 143 -0.91 4.98 -9.03
C PRO A 143 -2.17 4.89 -8.15
N PHE A 144 -3.06 5.87 -8.27
CA PHE A 144 -4.32 5.85 -7.52
C PHE A 144 -5.23 4.74 -8.05
N LYS A 145 -6.08 4.17 -7.18
CA LYS A 145 -7.07 3.16 -7.57
C LYS A 145 -8.30 3.84 -8.17
N GLY A 146 -8.79 3.32 -9.30
CA GLY A 146 -9.92 3.89 -10.05
C GLY A 146 -9.60 4.04 -11.55
N PRO A 147 -10.41 4.81 -12.30
CA PRO A 147 -11.54 5.60 -11.79
C PRO A 147 -12.70 4.71 -11.35
N LYS A 148 -13.40 5.11 -10.29
CA LYS A 148 -14.56 4.37 -9.78
C LYS A 148 -15.79 5.27 -9.67
N PRO A 149 -17.02 4.70 -9.73
CA PRO A 149 -18.23 5.45 -9.44
C PRO A 149 -18.19 6.12 -8.07
N GLY A 150 -18.97 7.18 -7.90
CA GLY A 150 -19.23 7.78 -6.60
C GLY A 150 -19.77 6.76 -5.60
N ASN A 151 -19.31 6.82 -4.35
CA ASN A 151 -19.77 5.94 -3.27
C ASN A 151 -21.10 6.41 -2.66
N PHE A 152 -21.53 7.63 -2.97
CA PHE A 152 -22.78 8.23 -2.53
C PHE A 152 -23.34 9.17 -3.61
N PRO A 153 -24.66 9.46 -3.58
CA PRO A 153 -25.28 10.35 -4.56
C PRO A 153 -24.57 11.71 -4.64
N GLY A 154 -24.24 12.14 -5.86
CA GLY A 154 -23.57 13.40 -6.12
C GLY A 154 -22.04 13.39 -5.99
N GLN A 155 -21.42 12.28 -5.56
CA GLN A 155 -19.96 12.15 -5.64
C GLN A 155 -19.52 11.90 -7.09
N PRO A 156 -18.61 12.71 -7.67
CA PRO A 156 -18.09 12.47 -9.00
C PRO A 156 -17.30 11.15 -9.09
N ILE A 157 -17.16 10.63 -10.31
CA ILE A 157 -16.21 9.56 -10.62
C ILE A 157 -14.81 10.05 -10.26
N HIS A 158 -14.06 9.18 -9.59
CA HIS A 158 -12.79 9.59 -8.98
C HIS A 158 -11.80 8.45 -8.84
N TYR A 159 -10.54 8.87 -8.71
CA TYR A 159 -9.42 8.08 -8.23
C TYR A 159 -9.25 8.28 -6.73
N ALA A 160 -8.79 7.24 -6.04
CA ALA A 160 -8.45 7.31 -4.63
C ALA A 160 -7.14 6.58 -4.32
N LEU A 161 -6.32 7.19 -3.48
CA LEU A 161 -5.17 6.53 -2.88
C LEU A 161 -5.30 6.57 -1.37
N HIS A 162 -5.35 5.39 -0.75
CA HIS A 162 -5.38 5.23 0.70
C HIS A 162 -3.96 5.02 1.21
N LEU A 163 -3.66 5.49 2.41
CA LEU A 163 -2.39 5.24 3.08
C LEU A 163 -2.64 4.90 4.56
N TRP A 164 -2.31 3.66 4.93
CA TRP A 164 -2.46 3.12 6.28
C TRP A 164 -1.22 3.38 7.13
N LEU A 165 -1.08 4.63 7.59
CA LEU A 165 0.11 5.08 8.31
C LEU A 165 0.02 4.93 9.83
N TRP A 166 -1.19 4.95 10.39
CA TRP A 166 -1.43 4.98 11.84
C TRP A 166 -1.91 3.63 12.39
N LYS A 167 -2.45 2.78 11.52
CA LYS A 167 -2.79 1.40 11.80
C LYS A 167 -2.28 0.53 10.67
N GLU A 168 -1.50 -0.50 10.98
CA GLU A 168 -0.98 -1.44 10.00
C GLU A 168 -2.13 -2.10 9.22
N ASN A 169 -1.92 -2.30 7.92
CA ASN A 169 -2.83 -3.04 7.07
C ASN A 169 -2.11 -4.30 6.57
N PRO A 170 -2.52 -5.50 7.03
CA PRO A 170 -1.86 -6.76 6.66
C PRO A 170 -1.98 -7.09 5.17
N ARG A 171 -2.89 -6.44 4.42
CA ARG A 171 -3.00 -6.61 2.96
C ARG A 171 -2.10 -5.66 2.17
N GLY A 172 -1.53 -4.65 2.83
CA GLY A 172 -0.63 -3.68 2.21
C GLY A 172 -0.94 -2.23 2.55
N LEU A 173 0.11 -1.42 2.52
CA LEU A 173 0.11 -0.02 2.95
C LEU A 173 -0.87 0.88 2.17
N PHE A 174 -1.13 0.56 0.90
CA PHE A 174 -1.98 1.34 -0.01
C PHE A 174 -3.28 0.61 -0.41
N GLU A 175 -3.64 -0.44 0.31
CA GLU A 175 -4.90 -1.15 0.05
C GLU A 175 -6.12 -0.29 0.35
N SER A 176 -7.23 -0.48 -0.37
CA SER A 176 -8.39 0.41 -0.21
C SER A 176 -9.00 0.25 1.18
N PHE A 177 -9.26 -0.99 1.59
CA PHE A 177 -9.79 -1.30 2.92
C PHE A 177 -8.71 -1.95 3.79
N ASN A 178 -8.85 -1.83 5.11
CA ASN A 178 -7.98 -2.48 6.08
C ASN A 178 -8.78 -3.51 6.90
N PRO A 179 -8.44 -4.81 6.85
CA PRO A 179 -9.13 -5.84 7.64
C PRO A 179 -8.88 -5.72 9.14
N ALA A 180 -7.85 -4.98 9.56
CA ALA A 180 -7.61 -4.69 10.97
C ALA A 180 -8.53 -3.57 11.51
N VAL A 181 -9.11 -2.73 10.66
CA VAL A 181 -10.03 -1.65 11.09
C VAL A 181 -11.40 -2.24 11.41
N THR A 182 -11.98 -1.80 12.52
CA THR A 182 -13.27 -2.32 13.01
C THR A 182 -14.30 -1.20 13.07
N CYS A 183 -15.48 -1.49 12.52
CA CYS A 183 -16.69 -0.69 12.73
C CYS A 183 -17.56 -1.36 13.79
N LEU A 184 -18.03 -0.62 14.79
CA LEU A 184 -18.90 -1.19 15.82
C LEU A 184 -20.29 -1.52 15.27
N PRO A 185 -20.99 -2.52 15.85
CA PRO A 185 -22.38 -2.80 15.48
C PRO A 185 -23.28 -1.56 15.55
N GLY A 186 -24.16 -1.40 14.56
CA GLY A 186 -25.09 -0.27 14.49
C GLY A 186 -24.49 1.06 14.00
N THR A 187 -23.21 1.08 13.63
CA THR A 187 -22.53 2.31 13.17
C THR A 187 -22.37 2.41 11.66
N THR A 188 -22.65 1.34 10.93
CA THR A 188 -22.57 1.32 9.47
C THR A 188 -23.86 1.84 8.85
N ARG A 189 -23.78 2.39 7.63
CA ARG A 189 -24.99 2.78 6.88
C ARG A 189 -25.89 1.54 6.68
N PRO A 190 -27.20 1.64 6.96
CA PRO A 190 -28.18 0.59 6.68
C PRO A 190 -28.08 0.04 5.26
#